data_AF-A0AAV2T2J1-F1
#
_entry.id   AF-A0AAV2T2J1-F1
#
_cell.length_a   1.000
_cell.length_b   1.000
_cell.length_c   1.000
_cell.angle_alpha   90.00
_cell.angle_beta   90.00
_cell.angle_gamma   90.00
#
_symmetry.space_group_name_H-M   'P 1'
#
loop_
_entity.id
_entity.type
_entity.pdbx_description
1 polymer ?
#
loop_
_entity_poly.entity_id
_entity_poly.type
_entity_poly.pdbx_seq_one_letter_code
_entity_poly.pdbx_strand_id
1 'polypeptide(L)'
;MQYISKALQLKPISSYIFAPSTVSLFRSEILAANSYNLTPKRFYKVYDHLTLRCRDCYFDRREGRLYVECKTHPRHKQMQKMRDPIRPWEYKRKVWKTVCWW
;
A
#
# COMPACT_ATOMS: atom_id res chain seq x y z
N MET A 1 -44.62 -11.86 -48.41
CA MET A 1 -45.80 -12.72 -48.25
C MET A 1 -45.32 -14.03 -47.66
N GLN A 2 -45.71 -14.29 -46.41
CA GLN A 2 -45.73 -15.61 -45.76
C GLN A 2 -46.58 -16.58 -46.65
N TYR A 3 -46.72 -17.90 -46.48
CA TYR A 3 -47.09 -18.74 -45.32
C TYR A 3 -46.79 -20.21 -45.74
N ILE A 4 -46.08 -21.06 -44.96
CA ILE A 4 -46.62 -22.14 -44.06
C ILE A 4 -47.28 -23.31 -44.86
N SER A 5 -47.09 -24.63 -44.68
CA SER A 5 -46.71 -25.57 -43.60
C SER A 5 -46.54 -27.00 -44.17
N LYS A 6 -45.53 -27.79 -43.75
CA LYS A 6 -45.52 -28.95 -42.81
C LYS A 6 -46.26 -30.25 -43.20
N ALA A 7 -45.56 -31.39 -43.06
CA ALA A 7 -45.96 -32.63 -42.35
C ALA A 7 -44.76 -33.62 -42.32
N LEU A 8 -44.23 -34.03 -41.14
CA LEU A 8 -44.48 -35.30 -40.39
C LEU A 8 -43.82 -36.53 -41.06
N GLN A 9 -43.05 -37.45 -40.45
CA GLN A 9 -42.69 -37.91 -39.09
C GLN A 9 -41.35 -38.70 -39.22
N LEU A 10 -40.55 -39.00 -38.18
CA LEU A 10 -40.71 -40.15 -37.27
C LEU A 10 -39.69 -40.03 -36.09
N LYS A 11 -40.14 -40.36 -34.87
CA LYS A 11 -39.31 -40.72 -33.67
C LYS A 11 -38.95 -42.23 -33.78
N PRO A 12 -38.22 -42.94 -32.87
CA PRO A 12 -37.77 -42.65 -31.50
C PRO A 12 -36.29 -43.11 -31.26
N ILE A 13 -35.64 -43.10 -30.09
CA ILE A 13 -35.78 -43.98 -28.91
C ILE A 13 -34.62 -43.59 -27.96
N SER A 14 -34.91 -43.33 -26.67
CA SER A 14 -34.06 -43.67 -25.50
C SER A 14 -32.69 -42.96 -25.39
N SER A 15 -32.16 -42.55 -24.24
CA SER A 15 -32.53 -42.58 -22.82
C SER A 15 -31.36 -41.92 -22.06
N TYR A 16 -31.56 -41.70 -20.76
CA TYR A 16 -30.55 -41.38 -19.75
C TYR A 16 -30.09 -39.90 -19.70
N ILE A 17 -30.71 -39.12 -18.82
CA ILE A 17 -30.24 -38.78 -17.46
C ILE A 17 -28.91 -38.01 -17.48
N PHE A 18 -28.96 -36.70 -17.21
CA PHE A 18 -28.24 -36.08 -16.07
C PHE A 18 -28.68 -34.62 -15.91
N ALA A 19 -29.33 -34.30 -14.79
CA ALA A 19 -29.46 -32.92 -14.33
C ALA A 19 -28.26 -32.60 -13.43
N PRO A 20 -27.65 -31.42 -13.53
CA PRO A 20 -26.97 -30.83 -12.40
C PRO A 20 -27.69 -29.54 -12.00
N SER A 21 -28.43 -29.64 -10.89
CA SER A 21 -28.71 -28.52 -10.01
C SER A 21 -27.37 -27.94 -9.53
N THR A 22 -27.01 -26.75 -9.99
CA THR A 22 -25.88 -26.00 -9.41
C THR A 22 -26.39 -24.70 -8.82
N VAL A 23 -26.62 -24.80 -7.52
CA VAL A 23 -26.38 -23.80 -6.47
C VAL A 23 -26.81 -22.36 -6.73
N SER A 24 -27.91 -22.01 -6.04
CA SER A 24 -28.30 -20.64 -5.68
C SER A 24 -27.09 -19.79 -5.29
N LEU A 25 -26.98 -18.64 -5.95
CA LEU A 25 -25.98 -17.60 -5.71
C LEU A 25 -26.16 -17.05 -4.29
N PHE A 26 -25.45 -17.61 -3.31
CA PHE A 26 -25.23 -16.97 -2.01
C PHE A 26 -24.46 -15.67 -2.25
N ARG A 27 -25.20 -14.56 -2.35
CA ARG A 27 -24.64 -13.21 -2.29
C ARG A 27 -25.30 -12.46 -1.14
N SER A 28 -24.83 -12.73 0.07
CA SER A 28 -25.06 -11.86 1.23
C SER A 28 -23.78 -11.08 1.52
N GLU A 29 -23.75 -9.88 0.95
CA GLU A 29 -23.24 -8.62 1.53
C GLU A 29 -21.96 -8.69 2.39
N ILE A 30 -20.85 -8.47 1.68
CA ILE A 30 -19.74 -7.55 2.01
C ILE A 30 -19.78 -7.01 3.45
N LEU A 31 -19.04 -7.66 4.34
CA LEU A 31 -18.49 -7.00 5.51
C LEU A 31 -17.68 -5.80 5.01
N ALA A 32 -18.17 -4.59 5.31
CA ALA A 32 -17.46 -3.35 5.06
C ALA A 32 -16.12 -3.41 5.80
N ALA A 33 -15.08 -3.89 5.10
CA ALA A 33 -13.73 -3.79 5.57
C ALA A 33 -13.46 -2.30 5.72
N ASN A 34 -13.26 -1.84 6.96
CA ASN A 34 -12.70 -0.54 7.25
C ASN A 34 -11.36 -0.44 6.52
N SER A 35 -11.39 0.03 5.27
CA SER A 35 -10.22 0.30 4.47
C SER A 35 -9.59 1.55 5.05
N TYR A 36 -8.72 1.33 6.04
CA TYR A 36 -7.73 2.33 6.38
C TYR A 36 -6.98 2.64 5.08
N ASN A 37 -7.26 3.78 4.46
CA ASN A 37 -6.54 4.23 3.29
C ASN A 37 -5.14 4.69 3.74
N LEU A 38 -4.26 3.72 4.01
CA LEU A 38 -2.86 3.99 4.32
C LEU A 38 -2.18 4.45 3.04
N THR A 39 -2.06 5.77 2.88
CA THR A 39 -1.25 6.35 1.82
C THR A 39 0.24 6.11 2.15
N PRO A 40 1.01 5.44 1.28
CA PRO A 40 2.42 5.22 1.53
C PRO A 40 3.16 6.56 1.46
N LYS A 41 3.51 7.10 2.64
CA LYS A 41 4.34 8.30 2.76
C LYS A 41 5.80 7.89 2.69
N ARG A 42 6.57 8.45 1.74
CA ARG A 42 8.02 8.19 1.65
C ARG A 42 8.75 8.91 2.78
N PHE A 43 9.45 8.12 3.60
CA PHE A 43 10.32 8.60 4.67
C PHE A 43 11.71 9.03 4.17
N TYR A 44 12.48 9.70 5.04
CA TYR A 44 13.87 10.08 4.75
C TYR A 44 14.75 8.85 4.68
N LYS A 45 15.70 8.84 3.75
CA LYS A 45 16.78 7.85 3.73
C LYS A 45 17.98 8.38 4.50
N VAL A 46 18.52 7.57 5.42
CA VAL A 46 19.63 7.96 6.28
C VAL A 46 20.96 7.75 5.54
N TYR A 47 21.83 8.75 5.58
CA TYR A 47 23.16 8.73 4.95
C TYR A 47 24.21 9.37 5.86
N ASP A 48 25.47 8.93 5.73
CA ASP A 48 26.60 9.56 6.42
C ASP A 48 26.97 10.91 5.80
N HIS A 49 26.92 11.00 4.47
CA HIS A 49 27.16 12.23 3.72
C HIS A 49 25.93 12.59 2.88
N LEU A 50 25.42 13.81 3.05
CA LEU A 50 24.22 14.28 2.36
C LEU A 50 24.61 14.99 1.06
N THR A 51 23.88 14.71 -0.02
CA THR A 51 24.10 15.36 -1.32
C THR A 51 22.80 15.91 -1.89
N LEU A 52 22.91 17.07 -2.53
CA LEU A 52 21.81 17.67 -3.29
C LEU A 52 21.77 16.99 -4.67
N ARG A 53 20.63 16.38 -5.01
CA ARG A 53 20.44 15.66 -6.29
C ARG A 53 19.80 16.54 -7.37
N CYS A 54 19.15 17.62 -6.95
CA CYS A 54 18.30 18.45 -7.78
C CYS A 54 18.48 19.93 -7.40
N ARG A 55 17.99 20.84 -8.25
CA ARG A 55 18.08 22.30 -8.02
C ARG A 55 17.20 22.76 -6.86
N ASP A 56 16.05 22.12 -6.66
CA ASP A 56 15.12 22.46 -5.57
C ASP A 56 15.49 21.83 -4.22
N CYS A 57 16.54 21.00 -4.22
CA CYS A 57 17.01 20.31 -3.04
C CYS A 57 17.80 21.31 -2.19
N TYR A 58 17.50 21.40 -0.90
CA TYR A 58 18.20 22.32 0.02
C TYR A 58 18.52 21.65 1.35
N PHE A 59 19.52 22.20 2.04
CA PHE A 59 19.92 21.76 3.37
C PHE A 59 19.07 22.43 4.43
N ASP A 60 18.63 21.65 5.42
CA ASP A 60 17.89 22.12 6.58
C ASP A 60 18.48 21.51 7.85
N ARG A 61 18.58 22.28 8.93
CA ARG A 61 19.09 21.81 10.23
C ARG A 61 17.98 21.84 11.26
N ARG A 62 17.61 20.67 11.77
CA ARG A 62 16.58 20.50 12.80
C ARG A 62 17.12 19.62 13.91
N GLU A 63 16.92 20.02 15.17
CA GLU A 63 17.30 19.22 16.34
C GLU A 63 18.77 18.73 16.35
N GLY A 64 19.68 19.52 15.77
CA GLY A 64 21.10 19.17 15.66
C GLY A 64 21.42 18.09 14.61
N ARG A 65 20.49 17.77 13.70
CA ARG A 65 20.69 16.89 12.54
C ARG A 65 20.55 17.68 11.25
N LEU A 66 21.37 17.35 10.26
CA LEU A 66 21.25 17.88 8.90
C LEU A 66 20.27 17.02 8.08
N TYR A 67 19.44 17.68 7.29
CA TYR A 67 18.47 17.08 6.38
C TYR A 67 18.67 17.65 4.98
N VAL A 68 18.34 16.84 3.96
CA VAL A 68 18.04 17.34 2.62
C VAL A 68 16.55 17.28 2.43
N GLU A 69 15.96 18.43 2.15
CA GLU A 69 14.55 18.55 1.78
C GLU A 69 14.41 18.83 0.29
N CYS A 70 13.30 18.35 -0.27
CA CYS A 70 12.95 18.59 -1.66
C CYS A 70 11.43 18.67 -1.78
N LYS A 71 10.94 19.78 -2.35
CA LYS A 71 9.50 20.01 -2.56
C LYS A 71 8.98 19.26 -3.78
N THR A 72 9.79 19.15 -4.84
CA THR A 72 9.40 18.52 -6.10
C THR A 72 9.47 17.00 -6.05
N HIS A 73 10.54 16.44 -5.47
CA HIS A 73 10.81 15.00 -5.48
C HIS A 73 11.00 14.45 -4.06
N PRO A 74 10.00 13.76 -3.46
CA PRO A 74 10.11 13.22 -2.11
C PRO A 74 11.18 12.11 -2.00
N ARG A 75 11.64 11.53 -3.12
CA ARG A 75 12.73 10.53 -3.15
C ARG A 75 14.10 11.12 -2.80
N HIS A 76 14.26 12.44 -2.85
CA HIS A 76 15.53 13.11 -2.56
C HIS A 76 15.70 13.44 -1.07
N LYS A 77 14.67 13.17 -0.26
CA LYS A 77 14.68 13.42 1.18
C LYS A 77 15.72 12.54 1.87
N GLN A 78 16.70 13.18 2.50
CA GLN A 78 17.82 12.52 3.18
C GLN A 78 17.94 13.02 4.62
N MET A 79 18.40 12.17 5.52
CA MET A 79 18.68 12.51 6.92
C MET A 79 20.12 12.12 7.28
N GLN A 80 20.82 12.98 8.01
CA GLN A 80 22.15 12.69 8.53
C GLN A 80 22.10 11.57 9.57
N LYS A 81 22.97 10.57 9.39
CA LYS A 81 23.21 9.56 10.42
C LYS A 81 23.87 10.23 11.62
N MET A 82 23.22 10.19 12.79
CA MET A 82 23.89 10.56 14.03
C MET A 82 24.94 9.50 14.36
N ARG A 83 26.13 9.94 14.75
CA ARG A 83 27.12 9.05 15.36
C ARG A 83 26.66 8.72 16.76
N ASP A 84 26.85 7.47 17.16
CA ASP A 84 26.66 7.08 18.54
C ASP A 84 27.61 7.90 19.43
N PRO A 85 27.16 8.33 20.62
CA PRO A 85 28.05 8.98 21.56
C PRO A 85 29.15 7.99 21.96
N ILE A 86 30.38 8.49 22.12
CA ILE A 86 31.56 7.71 22.54
C ILE A 86 31.28 6.92 23.83
N ARG A 87 30.40 7.45 24.69
CA ARG A 87 29.93 6.80 25.91
C ARG A 87 28.48 6.34 25.75
N PRO A 88 28.21 5.02 25.68
CA PRO A 88 26.85 4.50 25.47
C PRO A 88 25.82 4.92 26.54
N TRP A 89 26.24 5.16 27.79
CA TRP A 89 25.37 5.64 28.86
C TRP A 89 24.95 7.12 28.71
N GLU A 90 25.60 7.87 27.83
CA GLU A 90 25.23 9.24 27.46
C GLU A 90 24.01 9.25 26.52
N TYR A 91 23.83 8.20 25.72
CA TYR A 91 22.66 7.98 24.87
C TYR A 91 21.36 7.84 25.69
N LYS A 92 21.40 7.09 26.79
CA LYS A 92 20.24 6.95 27.69
C LYS A 92 19.83 8.30 28.27
N ARG A 93 20.73 9.23 28.59
CA ARG A 93 20.28 10.51 29.19
C ARG A 93 19.51 11.45 28.26
N LYS A 94 19.61 11.31 26.92
CA LYS A 94 18.88 12.18 25.98
C LYS A 94 17.46 11.68 25.68
N VAL A 95 17.27 10.36 25.52
CA VAL A 95 15.94 9.79 25.24
C VAL A 95 14.99 9.97 26.44
N TRP A 96 15.49 9.83 27.66
CA TRP A 96 14.66 9.90 28.87
C TRP A 96 14.21 11.33 29.23
N LYS A 97 14.84 12.36 28.63
CA LYS A 97 14.43 13.77 28.80
C LYS A 97 13.33 14.20 27.82
N THR A 98 13.15 13.46 26.73
CA THR A 98 12.19 13.80 25.66
C THR A 98 10.93 12.96 25.67
N VAL A 99 10.89 11.87 26.46
CA VAL A 99 9.69 11.05 26.63
C VAL A 99 9.00 11.52 27.91
N CYS A 100 7.97 12.35 27.76
CA CYS A 100 7.00 12.55 28.82
C CYS A 100 6.28 11.21 29.04
N TRP A 101 6.52 10.57 30.17
CA TRP A 101 5.69 9.46 30.64
C TRP A 101 4.47 10.07 31.31
N TRP A 102 3.45 10.36 30.51
CA TRP A 102 2.06 10.50 30.95
C TRP A 102 1.29 9.29 30.43
#